data_AF-A0A162IYA9-F1
#
_entry.id   AF-A0A162IYA9-F1
#
_cell.length_a   1.000
_cell.length_b   1.000
_cell.length_c   1.000
_cell.angle_alpha   90.00
_cell.angle_beta   90.00
_cell.angle_gamma   90.00
#
_symmetry.space_group_name_H-M   'P 1'
#
loop_
_entity.id
_entity.type
_entity.pdbx_description
1 polymer ?
#
loop_
_entity_poly.entity_id
_entity_poly.type
_entity_poly.pdbx_seq_one_letter_code
_entity_poly.pdbx_strand_id
1 'polypeptide(L)'
;MSDIFKINKQLSVVNTKVKFLQQKISLKKEYKRKISNDIRKVRAHKLITKGALLEILGMEDENNEVLLGFFSTFVEEKREEYKRIGEKIFSERKKEKKR
;
A
#
# COMPACT_ATOMS: atom_id res chain seq x y z
N MET A 1 15.61 58.35 3.01
CA MET A 1 14.38 57.84 2.36
C MET A 1 14.64 56.73 1.32
N SER A 2 15.69 56.84 0.49
CA SER A 2 16.05 55.83 -0.54
C SER A 2 16.35 54.42 0.02
N ASP A 3 17.08 54.33 1.14
CA ASP A 3 17.53 53.03 1.65
C ASP A 3 16.43 52.24 2.37
N ILE A 4 15.50 52.93 3.04
CA ILE A 4 14.30 52.31 3.63
C ILE A 4 13.44 51.66 2.53
N PHE A 5 13.29 52.33 1.39
CA PHE A 5 12.55 51.79 0.25
C PHE A 5 13.25 50.56 -0.35
N LYS A 6 14.58 50.58 -0.49
CA LYS A 6 15.37 49.42 -0.95
C LYS A 6 15.25 48.24 0.01
N ILE A 7 15.33 48.49 1.31
CA ILE A 7 15.18 47.46 2.36
C ILE A 7 13.78 46.85 2.29
N ASN A 8 12.72 47.66 2.21
CA ASN A 8 11.35 47.16 2.09
C ASN A 8 11.12 46.33 0.82
N LYS A 9 11.73 46.74 -0.30
CA LYS A 9 11.68 45.98 -1.55
C LYS A 9 12.39 44.63 -1.41
N GLN A 10 13.57 44.60 -0.81
CA GLN A 10 14.29 43.35 -0.54
C GLN A 10 13.50 42.43 0.40
N LEU A 11 12.89 42.99 1.45
CA LEU A 11 12.07 42.25 2.41
C LEU A 11 10.85 41.61 1.75
N SER A 12 10.18 42.33 0.83
CA SER A 12 9.08 41.81 0.03
C SER A 12 9.50 40.64 -0.87
N VAL A 13 10.66 40.74 -1.53
CA VAL A 13 11.21 39.67 -2.36
C VAL A 13 11.57 38.43 -1.52
N VAL A 14 12.17 38.64 -0.34
CA VAL A 14 12.52 37.55 0.58
C VAL A 14 11.25 36.88 1.10
N ASN A 15 10.24 37.63 1.53
CA ASN A 15 8.97 37.09 1.99
C ASN A 15 8.27 36.25 0.91
N THR A 16 8.30 36.72 -0.34
CA THR A 16 7.76 35.99 -1.48
C THR A 16 8.52 34.67 -1.69
N LYS A 17 9.86 34.69 -1.62
CA LYS A 17 10.68 33.47 -1.70
C LYS A 17 10.39 32.51 -0.55
N VAL A 18 10.25 33.00 0.68
CA VAL A 18 9.90 32.19 1.86
C VAL A 18 8.56 31.51 1.66
N LYS A 19 7.52 32.25 1.25
CA LYS A 19 6.19 31.71 1.00
C LYS A 19 6.20 30.63 -0.09
N PHE A 20 6.97 30.85 -1.16
CA PHE A 20 7.15 29.87 -2.23
C PHE A 20 7.85 28.59 -1.75
N LEU A 21 8.89 28.72 -0.93
CA LEU A 21 9.60 27.57 -0.35
C LEU A 21 8.70 26.78 0.62
N GLN A 22 7.92 27.47 1.45
CA GLN A 22 6.92 26.85 2.33
C GLN A 22 5.89 26.06 1.52
N GLN A 23 5.39 26.62 0.42
CA GLN A 23 4.46 25.93 -0.49
C GLN A 23 5.10 24.66 -1.08
N LYS A 24 6.34 24.74 -1.57
CA LYS A 24 7.07 23.57 -2.08
C LYS A 24 7.24 22.47 -1.03
N ILE A 25 7.54 22.83 0.22
CA ILE A 25 7.66 21.87 1.32
C ILE A 25 6.31 21.20 1.62
N SER A 26 5.22 21.97 1.63
CA SER A 26 3.86 21.45 1.83
C SER A 26 3.49 20.42 0.78
N LEU A 27 3.68 20.74 -0.51
CA LEU A 27 3.40 19.84 -1.63
C LEU A 27 4.21 18.53 -1.55
N LYS A 28 5.50 18.62 -1.18
CA LYS A 28 6.33 17.42 -0.97
C LYS A 28 5.82 16.55 0.18
N LYS A 29 5.36 17.15 1.29
CA LYS A 29 4.78 16.41 2.42
C LYS A 29 3.48 15.72 2.03
N GLU A 30 2.61 16.40 1.28
CA GLU A 30 1.36 15.84 0.79
C GLU A 30 1.60 14.66 -0.17
N TYR A 31 2.54 14.81 -1.11
CA TYR A 31 2.93 13.74 -2.02
C TYR A 31 3.46 12.50 -1.26
N LYS A 32 4.32 12.70 -0.26
CA LYS A 32 4.79 11.59 0.61
C LYS A 32 3.65 10.92 1.36
N ARG A 33 2.69 11.68 1.90
CA ARG A 33 1.50 11.14 2.56
C ARG A 33 0.64 10.34 1.58
N LYS A 34 0.46 10.82 0.35
CA LYS A 34 -0.28 10.13 -0.70
C LYS A 34 0.38 8.80 -1.06
N ILE A 35 1.68 8.79 -1.30
CA ILE A 35 2.46 7.55 -1.51
C ILE A 35 2.29 6.59 -0.33
N SER A 36 2.42 7.08 0.90
CA SER A 36 2.23 6.26 2.11
C SER A 36 0.82 5.68 2.20
N ASN A 37 -0.21 6.44 1.83
CA ASN A 37 -1.59 5.98 1.79
C ASN A 37 -1.81 4.95 0.69
N ASP A 38 -1.20 5.14 -0.48
CA ASP A 38 -1.29 4.18 -1.60
C ASP A 38 -0.62 2.86 -1.22
N ILE A 39 0.55 2.90 -0.57
CA ILE A 39 1.22 1.71 -0.02
C ILE A 39 0.32 1.01 1.01
N ARG A 40 -0.32 1.77 1.91
CA ARG A 40 -1.23 1.21 2.92
C ARG A 40 -2.45 0.54 2.27
N LYS A 41 -3.03 1.14 1.23
CA LYS A 41 -4.15 0.57 0.47
C LYS A 41 -3.73 -0.72 -0.23
N VAL A 42 -2.58 -0.75 -0.88
CA VAL A 42 -2.05 -1.96 -1.54
C VAL A 42 -1.83 -3.07 -0.51
N ARG A 43 -1.25 -2.75 0.66
CA ARG A 43 -1.08 -3.73 1.75
C ARG A 43 -2.43 -4.24 2.25
N ALA A 44 -3.40 -3.36 2.50
CA ALA A 44 -4.73 -3.76 2.96
C ALA A 44 -5.41 -4.68 1.94
N HIS A 45 -5.36 -4.34 0.65
CA HIS A 45 -5.92 -5.19 -0.40
C HIS A 45 -5.26 -6.57 -0.43
N LYS A 46 -3.91 -6.64 -0.35
CA LYS A 46 -3.19 -7.93 -0.27
C LYS A 46 -3.66 -8.76 0.93
N LEU A 47 -3.79 -8.15 2.11
CA LEU A 47 -4.23 -8.85 3.32
C LEU A 47 -5.67 -9.36 3.19
N ILE A 48 -6.58 -8.53 2.66
CA ILE A 48 -7.98 -8.94 2.40
C ILE A 48 -8.01 -10.12 1.42
N THR A 49 -7.27 -10.05 0.31
CA THR A 49 -7.21 -11.15 -0.67
C THR A 49 -6.67 -12.42 -0.02
N LYS A 50 -5.59 -12.34 0.79
CA LYS A 50 -5.03 -13.51 1.47
C LYS A 50 -5.98 -14.08 2.52
N GLY A 51 -6.68 -13.25 3.28
CA GLY A 51 -7.71 -13.69 4.23
C GLY A 51 -8.85 -14.43 3.53
N ALA A 52 -9.33 -13.92 2.39
CA ALA A 52 -10.34 -14.60 1.59
C ALA A 52 -9.86 -15.97 1.07
N LEU A 53 -8.56 -16.16 0.81
CA LEU A 53 -8.01 -17.49 0.46
C LEU A 53 -8.07 -18.47 1.64
N LEU A 54 -7.86 -17.99 2.87
CA LEU A 54 -7.98 -18.82 4.07
C LEU A 54 -9.43 -19.21 4.32
N GLU A 55 -10.36 -18.27 4.20
CA GLU A 55 -11.80 -18.53 4.25
C GLU A 55 -12.22 -19.54 3.17
N ILE A 56 -11.63 -19.41 1.97
CA ILE A 56 -11.86 -20.39 0.90
C ILE A 56 -11.43 -21.80 1.35
N LEU A 57 -10.38 -21.95 2.13
CA LEU A 57 -9.89 -23.23 2.60
C LEU A 57 -10.47 -23.67 3.96
N GLY A 58 -11.36 -22.87 4.56
CA GLY A 58 -11.90 -23.14 5.91
C GLY A 58 -10.85 -22.99 7.01
N MET A 59 -9.90 -22.09 6.84
CA MET A 59 -8.74 -21.86 7.72
C MET A 59 -8.76 -20.48 8.39
N GLU A 60 -9.86 -19.73 8.28
CA GLU A 60 -10.00 -18.35 8.77
C GLU A 60 -9.90 -18.24 10.30
N ASP A 61 -10.33 -19.27 11.02
CA ASP A 61 -10.30 -19.34 12.50
C ASP A 61 -9.13 -20.18 13.01
N GLU A 62 -8.23 -20.64 12.13
CA GLU A 62 -7.08 -21.44 12.51
C GLU A 62 -6.07 -20.62 13.31
N ASN A 63 -5.35 -21.29 14.21
CA ASN A 63 -4.38 -20.63 15.07
C ASN A 63 -3.22 -20.01 14.25
N ASN A 64 -2.81 -18.79 14.62
CA ASN A 64 -1.77 -18.05 13.90
C ASN A 64 -0.43 -18.78 13.85
N GLU A 65 -0.01 -19.43 14.94
CA GLU A 65 1.21 -20.22 14.99
C GLU A 65 1.13 -21.46 14.10
N VAL A 66 -0.05 -22.10 14.00
CA VAL A 66 -0.30 -23.21 13.06
C VAL A 66 -0.19 -22.74 11.61
N LEU A 67 -0.86 -21.64 11.26
CA LEU A 67 -0.77 -21.04 9.92
C LEU A 67 0.67 -20.64 9.59
N LEU A 68 1.38 -20.03 10.52
CA LEU A 68 2.78 -19.63 10.34
C LEU A 68 3.67 -20.86 10.13
N GLY A 69 3.49 -21.91 10.91
CA GLY A 69 4.17 -23.20 10.74
C GLY A 69 3.91 -23.78 9.36
N PHE A 70 2.65 -23.85 8.92
CA PHE A 70 2.29 -24.34 7.59
C PHE A 70 2.93 -23.50 6.47
N PHE A 71 2.82 -22.17 6.52
CA PHE A 71 3.42 -21.29 5.51
C PHE A 71 4.94 -21.35 5.48
N SER A 72 5.60 -21.68 6.61
CA SER A 72 7.04 -21.85 6.66
C SER A 72 7.52 -23.07 5.85
N THR A 73 6.65 -24.05 5.60
CA THR A 73 6.94 -25.23 4.77
C THR A 73 6.88 -24.95 3.26
N PHE A 74 6.60 -23.72 2.85
CA PHE A 74 6.53 -23.35 1.43
C PHE A 74 7.91 -23.50 0.75
N VAL A 75 7.92 -24.33 -0.30
CA VAL A 75 9.11 -24.59 -1.13
C VAL A 75 8.94 -23.89 -2.48
N GLU A 76 9.89 -23.03 -2.85
CA GLU A 76 9.76 -22.15 -4.02
C GLU A 76 9.72 -22.94 -5.34
N GLU A 77 10.44 -24.05 -5.42
CA GLU A 77 10.48 -24.96 -6.57
C GLU A 77 9.10 -25.56 -6.89
N LYS A 78 8.21 -25.65 -5.89
CA LYS A 78 6.83 -26.16 -6.05
C LYS A 78 5.81 -25.09 -6.41
N ARG A 79 6.24 -23.84 -6.63
CA ARG A 79 5.33 -22.70 -6.90
C ARG A 79 4.34 -22.97 -8.04
N GLU A 80 4.79 -23.57 -9.16
CA GLU A 80 3.91 -23.88 -10.29
C GLU A 80 2.95 -25.05 -10.02
N GLU A 81 3.32 -25.98 -9.14
CA GLU A 81 2.40 -27.01 -8.65
C GLU A 81 1.29 -26.39 -7.80
N TYR A 82 1.66 -25.55 -6.82
CA TYR A 82 0.69 -24.84 -5.97
C TYR A 82 -0.25 -23.95 -6.79
N LYS A 83 0.27 -23.29 -7.84
CA LYS A 83 -0.55 -22.50 -8.76
C LYS A 83 -1.61 -23.35 -9.46
N ARG A 84 -1.23 -24.50 -10.03
CA ARG A 84 -2.17 -25.43 -10.70
C ARG A 84 -3.25 -25.94 -9.75
N ILE A 85 -2.88 -26.25 -8.50
CA ILE A 85 -3.84 -26.65 -7.46
C ILE A 85 -4.83 -25.50 -7.20
N GLY A 86 -4.35 -24.28 -7.00
CA GLY A 86 -5.20 -23.10 -6.79
C GLY A 86 -6.17 -22.85 -7.95
N GLU A 87 -5.69 -22.93 -9.19
CA GLU A 87 -6.52 -22.77 -10.40
C GLU A 87 -7.67 -23.80 -10.46
N LYS A 88 -7.40 -25.04 -10.05
CA LYS A 88 -8.42 -26.10 -9.97
C LYS A 88 -9.49 -25.76 -8.93
N ILE A 89 -9.09 -25.37 -7.71
CA ILE A 89 -10.02 -24.98 -6.63
C ILE A 89 -10.92 -23.82 -7.08
N PHE A 90 -10.35 -22.78 -7.69
CA PHE A 90 -11.14 -21.65 -8.20
C PHE A 90 -12.14 -22.08 -9.28
N SER A 91 -11.71 -22.98 -10.17
CA SER A 91 -12.55 -23.48 -11.27
C SER A 91 -13.73 -24.31 -10.77
N GLU A 92 -13.51 -25.15 -9.76
CA GLU A 92 -14.55 -25.97 -9.11
C GLU A 92 -15.60 -25.07 -8.46
N ARG A 93 -15.18 -24.09 -7.66
CA ARG A 93 -16.10 -23.12 -7.02
C ARG A 93 -16.89 -22.27 -7.99
N LYS A 94 -16.29 -21.90 -9.12
CA LYS A 94 -17.01 -21.16 -10.18
C LYS A 94 -18.12 -21.99 -10.81
N LYS A 95 -17.96 -23.33 -10.86
CA LYS A 95 -19.01 -24.25 -11.35
C LYS A 95 -20.11 -24.40 -10.32
N GLU A 96 -19.77 -24.50 -9.03
CA GLU A 96 -20.75 -24.57 -7.93
C GLU A 96 -21.65 -23.35 -7.87
N LYS A 97 -21.10 -22.13 -7.99
CA LYS A 97 -21.89 -20.89 -7.98
C LYS A 97 -22.81 -20.68 -9.19
N LYS A 98 -22.65 -21.48 -10.26
CA LYS A 98 -23.47 -21.40 -11.48
C LYS A 98 -24.60 -22.44 -11.53
N ARG A 99 -24.62 -23.37 -10.57
CA ARG A 99 -25.71 -24.31 -10.35
C ARG A 99 -26.71 -23.70 -9.38
#